data_AF-A0A7S2PXS0-F1
#
_entry.id   AF-A0A7S2PXS0-F1
#
_cell.length_a   1.000
_cell.length_b   1.000
_cell.length_c   1.000
_cell.angle_alpha   90.00
_cell.angle_beta   90.00
_cell.angle_gamma   90.00
#
_symmetry.space_group_name_H-M   'P 1'
#
loop_
_entity.id
_entity.type
_entity.pdbx_description
1 polymer ?
#
loop_
_entity_poly.entity_id
_entity_poly.type
_entity_poly.pdbx_seq_one_letter_code
_entity_poly.pdbx_strand_id
1 'polypeptide(L)'
;MLRRDPHLPKKEDDAGESAPLSTSLTTAAAASHSSPMPYRRRCQFLVSDASFRHRHRFLLLFVLAAIIALYFILVPADFILSNISNNVKSDHPPILYGHVHMAKTGGTSLNGIIANKFDHVCGHKGYSYDAYNDNEKAKARNGAVVLSGGSVWSRSRVNPRIMSDIGYENCDYISNELDWSFWKQFGNGKFHGVNMELHVPCRDRIEHLMSMCNYEEHGKVGENGLPTKHKIACDAKTDEELFNSVKKCFLYLNRYDHSLLELFDVKCFSFHNQFTNYIDHMSAILSHRRFESTPYVKRETNDVRNKEEECIWYNPGVREKVDKFLLDTIPYYQFCDSCMGSENEIAT
;
A
#
# COMPACT_ATOMS: atom_id res chain seq x y z
N MET A 1 -55.74 -34.21 -13.34
CA MET A 1 -54.85 -35.39 -13.48
C MET A 1 -53.59 -35.11 -12.68
N LEU A 2 -53.26 -36.05 -11.79
CA LEU A 2 -52.26 -35.98 -10.74
C LEU A 2 -50.82 -36.22 -11.24
N ARG A 3 -49.86 -35.62 -10.52
CA ARG A 3 -48.43 -35.99 -10.35
C ARG A 3 -47.49 -35.80 -11.55
N ARG A 4 -46.40 -35.06 -11.32
CA ARG A 4 -45.13 -35.61 -10.78
C ARG A 4 -44.16 -34.48 -10.40
N ASP A 5 -43.77 -34.46 -9.14
CA ASP A 5 -42.55 -33.81 -8.65
C ASP A 5 -41.32 -34.59 -9.11
N PRO A 6 -40.21 -33.93 -9.49
CA PRO A 6 -38.92 -34.58 -9.60
C PRO A 6 -38.16 -34.52 -8.27
N HIS A 7 -37.90 -35.71 -7.73
CA HIS A 7 -36.96 -35.99 -6.66
C HIS A 7 -35.56 -35.43 -6.97
N LEU A 8 -35.07 -34.54 -6.09
CA LEU A 8 -33.65 -34.25 -5.94
C LEU A 8 -32.99 -35.33 -5.05
N PRO A 9 -31.81 -35.85 -5.42
CA PRO A 9 -31.07 -36.75 -4.54
C PRO A 9 -30.42 -35.96 -3.40
N LYS A 10 -30.65 -36.44 -2.18
CA LYS A 10 -29.92 -36.03 -0.97
C LYS A 10 -28.46 -36.45 -1.14
N LYS A 11 -27.55 -35.50 -0.97
CA LYS A 11 -26.12 -35.76 -0.82
C LYS A 11 -25.90 -36.20 0.62
N GLU A 12 -25.31 -37.37 0.79
CA GLU A 12 -24.88 -37.90 2.07
C GLU A 12 -23.68 -37.09 2.56
N ASP A 13 -23.82 -36.54 3.77
CA ASP A 13 -22.75 -35.88 4.51
C ASP A 13 -22.01 -36.95 5.33
N ASP A 14 -20.83 -37.35 4.86
CA ASP A 14 -19.88 -38.12 5.66
C ASP A 14 -19.21 -37.19 6.66
N ALA A 15 -19.77 -37.18 7.88
CA ALA A 15 -19.19 -36.55 9.05
C ALA A 15 -18.03 -37.41 9.58
N GLY A 16 -16.81 -37.03 9.19
CA GLY A 16 -15.57 -37.50 9.81
C GLY A 16 -15.40 -36.92 11.21
N GLU A 17 -15.63 -37.78 12.19
CA GLU A 17 -15.39 -37.64 13.62
C GLU A 17 -13.93 -37.25 13.92
N SER A 18 -13.72 -36.10 14.56
CA SER A 18 -12.44 -35.80 15.24
C SER A 18 -12.71 -35.20 16.61
N ALA A 19 -12.08 -35.83 17.60
CA ALA A 19 -12.32 -35.67 19.02
C ALA A 19 -11.89 -34.29 19.57
N PRO A 20 -12.50 -33.83 20.68
CA PRO A 20 -12.10 -32.60 21.34
C PRO A 20 -10.91 -32.86 22.29
N LEU A 21 -9.76 -32.23 22.02
CA LEU A 21 -8.69 -32.13 23.00
C LEU A 21 -8.90 -30.86 23.84
N SER A 22 -9.46 -31.04 25.03
CA SER A 22 -9.51 -30.00 26.06
C SER A 22 -8.11 -29.75 26.61
N THR A 23 -7.61 -28.53 26.49
CA THR A 23 -6.52 -28.04 27.37
C THR A 23 -6.97 -26.74 28.00
N SER A 24 -7.27 -26.87 29.29
CA SER A 24 -7.49 -25.80 30.25
C SER A 24 -6.21 -24.97 30.41
N LEU A 25 -6.21 -23.73 29.97
CA LEU A 25 -5.23 -22.75 30.42
C LEU A 25 -5.80 -21.96 31.60
N THR A 26 -5.20 -22.25 32.75
CA THR A 26 -5.38 -21.60 34.03
C THR A 26 -4.95 -20.13 33.96
N THR A 27 -5.82 -19.30 34.52
CA THR A 27 -5.64 -17.89 34.83
C THR A 27 -4.52 -17.71 35.86
N ALA A 28 -3.46 -16.99 35.49
CA ALA A 28 -2.48 -16.45 36.43
C ALA A 28 -2.70 -14.94 36.55
N ALA A 29 -3.35 -14.54 37.64
CA ALA A 29 -3.50 -13.16 38.07
C ALA A 29 -2.13 -12.61 38.50
N ALA A 30 -1.63 -11.59 37.80
CA ALA A 30 -0.46 -10.84 38.23
C ALA A 30 -0.88 -9.81 39.28
N ALA A 31 -0.58 -10.11 40.53
CA ALA A 31 -0.75 -9.22 41.67
C ALA A 31 0.24 -8.04 41.60
N SER A 32 -0.30 -6.84 41.72
CA SER A 32 0.43 -5.59 41.95
C SER A 32 1.18 -5.65 43.29
N HIS A 33 2.51 -5.63 43.26
CA HIS A 33 3.34 -5.36 44.43
C HIS A 33 3.91 -3.95 44.33
N SER A 34 3.26 -3.02 45.02
CA SER A 34 3.77 -1.69 45.34
C SER A 34 4.79 -1.81 46.47
N SER A 35 6.09 -1.69 46.16
CA SER A 35 7.15 -1.60 47.17
C SER A 35 7.23 -0.17 47.72
N PRO A 36 7.14 0.03 49.05
CA PRO A 36 7.40 1.33 49.66
C PRO A 36 8.91 1.62 49.71
N MET A 37 9.29 2.77 49.16
CA MET A 37 10.63 3.36 49.27
C MET A 37 11.04 3.55 50.74
N PRO A 38 12.26 3.12 51.15
CA PRO A 38 12.73 3.32 52.51
C PRO A 38 13.16 4.78 52.76
N TYR A 39 12.59 5.33 53.82
CA TYR A 39 13.05 6.41 54.69
C TYR A 39 14.33 7.17 54.30
N ARG A 40 14.11 8.44 53.97
CA ARG A 40 15.06 9.54 53.86
C ARG A 40 15.77 9.77 55.22
N ARG A 41 17.02 9.30 55.38
CA ARG A 41 17.88 9.73 56.49
C ARG A 41 18.41 11.15 56.21
N ARG A 42 17.94 12.11 57.01
CA ARG A 42 18.55 13.44 57.15
C ARG A 42 19.88 13.28 57.89
N CYS A 43 20.99 13.43 57.18
CA CYS A 43 22.26 13.80 57.78
C CYS A 43 22.30 15.33 57.93
N GLN A 44 22.03 15.82 59.14
CA GLN A 44 22.44 17.17 59.53
C GLN A 44 23.93 17.14 59.82
N PHE A 45 24.74 17.69 58.92
CA PHE A 45 26.13 18.04 59.21
C PHE A 45 26.27 19.56 59.24
N LEU A 46 26.43 20.04 60.48
CA LEU A 46 27.31 21.10 60.96
C LEU A 46 27.68 22.24 60.00
N VAL A 47 27.12 23.40 60.32
CA VAL A 47 27.75 24.73 60.38
C VAL A 47 29.27 24.71 60.22
N SER A 48 29.78 25.33 59.16
CA SER A 48 30.91 26.28 59.27
C SER A 48 31.08 27.12 58.00
N ASP A 49 31.29 28.40 58.25
CA ASP A 49 31.94 29.40 57.41
C ASP A 49 31.20 29.98 56.18
N ALA A 50 30.55 31.12 56.41
CA ALA A 50 29.96 31.98 55.37
C ALA A 50 31.00 32.91 54.71
N SER A 51 32.22 33.04 55.26
CA SER A 51 33.26 33.93 54.73
C SER A 51 34.07 33.30 53.59
N PHE A 52 34.23 31.98 53.61
CA PHE A 52 34.99 31.24 52.58
C PHE A 52 34.22 31.05 51.26
N ARG A 53 32.88 31.12 51.29
CA ARG A 53 32.02 30.89 50.12
C ARG A 53 32.05 32.02 49.09
N HIS A 54 32.39 33.25 49.48
CA HIS A 54 32.30 34.37 48.54
C HIS A 54 33.49 34.43 47.57
N ARG A 55 34.71 34.14 48.05
CA ARG A 55 35.93 34.14 47.22
C ARG A 55 35.99 32.93 46.26
N HIS A 56 35.52 31.77 46.69
CA HIS A 56 35.41 30.60 45.81
C HIS A 56 34.36 30.77 44.72
N ARG A 57 33.25 31.46 44.98
CA ARG A 57 32.24 31.74 43.95
C ARG A 57 32.76 32.64 42.84
N PHE A 58 33.54 33.67 43.18
CA PHE A 58 34.17 34.52 42.18
C PHE A 58 35.22 33.76 41.36
N LEU A 59 36.09 32.98 42.02
CA LEU A 59 37.08 32.18 41.30
C LEU A 59 36.42 31.14 40.38
N LEU A 60 35.35 30.48 40.83
CA LEU A 60 34.60 29.52 40.01
C LEU A 60 33.95 30.18 38.80
N LEU A 61 33.38 31.39 38.98
CA LEU A 61 32.79 32.16 37.88
C LEU A 61 33.84 32.61 36.87
N PHE A 62 35.02 33.04 37.32
CA PHE A 62 36.12 33.41 36.44
C PHE A 62 36.68 32.21 35.68
N VAL A 63 36.85 31.06 36.35
CA VAL A 63 37.29 29.82 35.69
C VAL A 63 36.24 29.34 34.69
N LEU A 64 34.95 29.39 35.03
CA LEU A 64 33.88 29.00 34.11
C LEU A 64 33.83 29.94 32.89
N ALA A 65 33.95 31.26 33.10
CA ALA A 65 33.98 32.24 32.02
C ALA A 65 35.20 32.05 31.11
N ALA A 66 36.38 31.74 31.68
CA ALA A 66 37.58 31.45 30.91
C ALA A 66 37.46 30.15 30.11
N ILE A 67 36.84 29.10 30.67
CA ILE A 67 36.56 27.85 29.96
C ILE A 67 35.59 28.09 28.81
N ILE A 68 34.52 28.85 29.04
CA ILE A 68 33.54 29.19 27.99
C ILE A 68 34.20 30.01 26.88
N ALA A 69 34.99 31.04 27.23
CA ALA A 69 35.72 31.84 26.26
C ALA A 69 36.72 30.99 25.47
N LEU A 70 37.47 30.11 26.14
CA LEU A 70 38.40 29.20 25.49
C LEU A 70 37.68 28.21 24.56
N TYR A 71 36.49 27.72 24.95
CA TYR A 71 35.65 26.88 24.11
C TYR A 71 35.20 27.61 22.84
N PHE A 72 34.78 28.88 22.94
CA PHE A 72 34.43 29.70 21.77
C PHE A 72 35.63 30.07 20.90
N ILE A 73 36.85 30.11 21.45
CA ILE A 73 38.08 30.32 20.67
C ILE A 73 38.51 29.03 19.96
N LEU A 74 38.38 27.88 20.63
CA LEU A 74 38.88 26.60 20.14
C LEU A 74 37.87 25.85 19.26
N VAL A 75 36.58 26.11 19.38
CA VAL A 75 35.53 25.50 18.56
C VAL A 75 35.13 26.50 17.48
N PRO A 76 35.53 26.27 16.20
CA PRO A 76 35.12 27.13 15.11
C PRO A 76 33.59 27.19 15.03
N ALA A 77 33.03 28.36 14.77
CA ALA A 77 31.59 28.55 14.62
C ALA A 77 30.97 27.56 13.59
N ASP A 78 31.75 27.17 12.59
CA ASP A 78 31.38 26.20 11.56
C ASP A 78 31.12 24.78 12.13
N PHE A 79 31.77 24.40 13.23
CA PHE A 79 31.55 23.10 13.90
C PHE A 79 30.26 23.07 14.73
N ILE A 80 29.85 24.23 15.28
CA ILE A 80 28.56 24.36 15.99
C ILE A 80 27.42 24.38 14.98
N LEU A 81 27.57 25.11 13.87
CA LEU A 81 26.56 25.16 12.81
C LEU A 81 26.41 23.82 12.07
N SER A 82 27.50 23.07 11.83
CA SER A 82 27.37 21.73 11.24
C SER A 82 26.66 20.75 12.19
N ASN A 83 26.87 20.82 13.50
CA ASN A 83 26.16 19.96 14.46
C ASN A 83 24.69 20.33 14.68
N ILE A 84 24.33 21.62 14.60
CA ILE A 84 22.93 22.06 14.68
C ILE A 84 22.18 21.73 13.38
N SER A 85 22.86 21.80 12.23
CA SER A 85 22.28 21.44 10.93
C SER A 85 22.19 19.92 10.69
N ASN A 86 22.80 19.08 11.54
CA ASN A 86 22.96 17.65 11.25
C ASN A 86 21.88 16.71 11.78
N ASN A 87 20.86 17.13 12.55
CA ASN A 87 20.05 16.13 13.26
C ASN A 87 18.53 16.28 13.23
N VAL A 88 18.00 16.99 12.24
CA VAL A 88 16.69 16.64 11.71
C VAL A 88 16.84 16.52 10.21
N LYS A 89 17.53 15.46 9.75
CA LYS A 89 17.22 14.97 8.40
C LYS A 89 15.73 14.71 8.42
N SER A 90 14.99 15.43 7.57
CA SER A 90 13.60 15.10 7.32
C SER A 90 13.55 13.61 6.98
N ASP A 91 12.82 12.84 7.79
CA ASP A 91 12.61 11.40 7.54
C ASP A 91 11.76 11.18 6.27
N HIS A 92 11.25 12.26 5.67
CA HIS A 92 10.54 12.25 4.40
C HIS A 92 11.50 12.42 3.20
N PRO A 93 11.27 11.67 2.11
CA PRO A 93 11.96 11.89 0.85
C PRO A 93 11.63 13.27 0.27
N PRO A 94 12.52 13.85 -0.57
CA PRO A 94 12.30 15.16 -1.19
C PRO A 94 11.22 15.14 -2.29
N ILE A 95 10.70 13.96 -2.64
CA ILE A 95 9.70 13.72 -3.67
C ILE A 95 8.55 12.93 -3.04
N LEU A 96 7.32 13.33 -3.33
CA LEU A 96 6.12 12.58 -3.03
C LEU A 96 5.87 11.56 -4.15
N TYR A 97 5.74 10.29 -3.80
CA TYR A 97 5.52 9.24 -4.80
C TYR A 97 4.04 8.88 -4.90
N GLY A 98 3.49 8.87 -6.11
CA GLY A 98 2.15 8.38 -6.39
C GLY A 98 2.20 7.09 -7.19
N HIS A 99 1.38 6.11 -6.84
CA HIS A 99 1.19 4.90 -7.63
C HIS A 99 -0.19 4.93 -8.27
N VAL A 100 -0.20 4.97 -9.59
CA VAL A 100 -1.41 4.93 -10.40
C VAL A 100 -1.95 3.50 -10.37
N HIS A 101 -2.89 3.26 -9.46
CA HIS A 101 -3.42 1.93 -9.20
C HIS A 101 -4.36 1.47 -10.31
N MET A 102 -3.79 1.00 -11.43
CA MET A 102 -4.56 0.41 -12.52
C MET A 102 -5.32 -0.84 -12.06
N ALA A 103 -6.57 -0.98 -12.49
CA ALA A 103 -7.36 -2.15 -12.12
C ALA A 103 -6.68 -3.41 -12.64
N LYS A 104 -6.64 -4.47 -11.83
CA LYS A 104 -6.07 -5.78 -12.23
C LYS A 104 -4.59 -5.77 -12.59
N THR A 105 -3.83 -4.78 -12.11
CA THR A 105 -2.36 -4.81 -12.13
C THR A 105 -1.76 -5.18 -10.77
N GLY A 106 -2.56 -5.70 -9.83
CA GLY A 106 -2.05 -6.15 -8.52
C GLY A 106 -1.86 -5.03 -7.50
N GLY A 107 -2.29 -3.80 -7.82
CA GLY A 107 -2.08 -2.63 -6.97
C GLY A 107 -2.63 -2.75 -5.54
N THR A 108 -3.71 -3.51 -5.31
CA THR A 108 -4.22 -3.82 -3.95
C THR A 108 -3.17 -4.54 -3.12
N SER A 109 -2.54 -5.55 -3.71
CA SER A 109 -1.48 -6.31 -3.03
C SER A 109 -0.23 -5.45 -2.87
N LEU A 110 0.13 -4.68 -3.90
CA LEU A 110 1.31 -3.81 -3.86
C LEU A 110 1.17 -2.76 -2.75
N ASN A 111 0.06 -2.03 -2.71
CA ASN A 111 -0.22 -1.04 -1.68
C ASN A 111 -0.22 -1.65 -0.28
N GLY A 112 -0.80 -2.84 -0.10
CA GLY A 112 -0.78 -3.54 1.18
C GLY A 112 0.62 -3.97 1.61
N ILE A 113 1.46 -4.45 0.69
CA ILE A 113 2.86 -4.80 0.99
C ILE A 113 3.67 -3.56 1.34
N ILE A 114 3.60 -2.50 0.52
CA ILE A 114 4.30 -1.24 0.75
C ILE A 114 3.88 -0.64 2.11
N ALA A 115 2.58 -0.59 2.42
CA ALA A 115 2.10 -0.10 3.71
C ALA A 115 2.51 -0.97 4.92
N ASN A 116 2.72 -2.27 4.72
CA ASN A 116 3.21 -3.17 5.76
C ASN A 116 4.71 -3.03 6.02
N LYS A 117 5.49 -2.59 5.01
CA LYS A 117 6.96 -2.45 5.09
C LYS A 117 7.42 -1.04 5.44
N PHE A 118 6.70 0.00 4.99
CA PHE A 118 7.15 1.39 5.06
C PHE A 118 6.18 2.30 5.83
N ASP A 119 6.74 3.30 6.51
CA ASP A 119 5.98 4.36 7.17
C ASP A 119 5.44 5.36 6.14
N HIS A 120 4.49 6.21 6.54
CA HIS A 120 3.91 7.27 5.68
C HIS A 120 3.30 6.80 4.34
N VAL A 121 2.83 5.55 4.26
CA VAL A 121 2.12 5.03 3.09
C VAL A 121 0.63 5.29 3.23
N CYS A 122 0.04 5.94 2.23
CA CYS A 122 -1.35 6.34 2.19
C CYS A 122 -2.07 5.67 1.03
N GLY A 123 -3.03 4.79 1.31
CA GLY A 123 -3.73 4.10 0.24
C GLY A 123 -5.06 3.51 0.65
N HIS A 124 -5.91 3.31 -0.37
CA HIS A 124 -7.25 2.77 -0.21
C HIS A 124 -7.23 1.32 0.31
N LYS A 125 -6.16 0.55 0.07
CA LYS A 125 -6.05 -0.88 0.43
C LYS A 125 -4.88 -1.19 1.37
N GLY A 126 -4.34 -0.16 1.99
CA GLY A 126 -3.07 -0.23 2.67
C GLY A 126 -2.67 1.17 3.12
N TYR A 127 -2.93 1.44 4.39
CA TYR A 127 -2.46 2.63 5.08
C TYR A 127 -1.48 2.19 6.15
N SER A 128 -0.29 2.79 6.20
CA SER A 128 0.81 2.33 7.06
C SER A 128 0.38 2.21 8.53
N TYR A 129 -0.36 3.20 9.06
CA TYR A 129 -0.78 3.20 10.47
C TYR A 129 -1.59 1.95 10.89
N ASP A 130 -2.27 1.27 9.96
CA ASP A 130 -3.09 0.09 10.24
C ASP A 130 -2.57 -1.23 9.65
N ALA A 131 -1.63 -1.18 8.70
CA ALA A 131 -1.27 -2.35 7.89
C ALA A 131 -0.74 -3.55 8.70
N TYR A 132 0.04 -3.32 9.78
CA TYR A 132 0.53 -4.41 10.64
C TYR A 132 -0.61 -5.24 11.24
N ASN A 133 -1.51 -4.57 11.96
CA ASN A 133 -2.63 -5.22 12.63
C ASN A 133 -3.60 -5.85 11.63
N ASP A 134 -3.74 -5.22 10.47
CA ASP A 134 -4.57 -5.73 9.38
C ASP A 134 -4.01 -7.04 8.80
N ASN A 135 -2.70 -7.11 8.59
CA ASN A 135 -2.04 -8.32 8.11
C ASN A 135 -2.03 -9.44 9.17
N GLU A 136 -1.78 -9.14 10.44
CA GLU A 136 -1.87 -10.12 11.54
C GLU A 136 -3.28 -10.74 11.64
N LYS A 137 -4.33 -9.93 11.46
CA LYS A 137 -5.71 -10.46 11.38
C LYS A 137 -5.93 -11.34 10.16
N ALA A 138 -5.34 -11.00 9.02
CA ALA A 138 -5.42 -11.84 7.83
C ALA A 138 -4.72 -13.19 8.05
N LYS A 139 -3.54 -13.21 8.70
CA LYS A 139 -2.85 -14.45 9.08
C LYS A 139 -3.70 -15.33 9.99
N ALA A 140 -4.26 -14.75 11.05
CA ALA A 140 -5.11 -15.47 12.01
C ALA A 140 -6.36 -16.10 11.35
N ARG A 141 -6.72 -15.65 10.15
CA ARG A 141 -7.88 -16.10 9.38
C ARG A 141 -7.49 -16.91 8.13
N ASN A 142 -6.23 -17.33 8.01
CA ASN A 142 -5.71 -18.00 6.82
C ASN A 142 -6.01 -17.24 5.51
N GLY A 143 -5.96 -15.91 5.55
CA GLY A 143 -6.23 -15.03 4.41
C GLY A 143 -7.70 -14.67 4.18
N ALA A 144 -8.64 -15.20 4.97
CA ALA A 144 -10.05 -14.84 4.81
C ALA A 144 -10.31 -13.37 5.21
N VAL A 145 -10.75 -12.58 4.23
CA VAL A 145 -11.16 -11.19 4.43
C VAL A 145 -12.60 -11.18 4.96
N VAL A 146 -12.76 -11.07 6.28
CA VAL A 146 -14.08 -10.83 6.88
C VAL A 146 -14.36 -9.34 6.85
N LEU A 147 -15.24 -8.92 5.95
CA LEU A 147 -15.86 -7.60 5.99
C LEU A 147 -16.87 -7.61 7.15
N SER A 148 -16.55 -6.90 8.24
CA SER A 148 -17.44 -6.82 9.39
C SER A 148 -18.74 -6.10 9.01
N GLY A 149 -19.87 -6.81 9.08
CA GLY A 149 -21.22 -6.19 9.10
C GLY A 149 -21.73 -5.61 7.78
N GLY A 150 -21.34 -6.16 6.63
CA GLY A 150 -21.85 -5.71 5.33
C GLY A 150 -21.30 -4.36 4.84
N SER A 151 -20.44 -3.71 5.63
CA SER A 151 -19.68 -2.56 5.17
C SER A 151 -18.58 -3.00 4.21
N VAL A 152 -18.56 -2.41 3.01
CA VAL A 152 -17.46 -2.55 2.04
C VAL A 152 -16.15 -1.97 2.60
N TRP A 153 -16.24 -1.12 3.62
CA TRP A 153 -15.14 -0.36 4.24
C TRP A 153 -14.73 -0.96 5.58
N SER A 154 -13.42 -1.02 5.82
CA SER A 154 -12.82 -1.48 7.07
C SER A 154 -11.49 -0.74 7.29
N ARG A 155 -10.79 -1.01 8.39
CA ARG A 155 -9.41 -0.53 8.58
C ARG A 155 -8.45 -1.00 7.46
N SER A 156 -8.78 -2.13 6.83
CA SER A 156 -8.10 -2.71 5.67
C SER A 156 -8.44 -2.01 4.34
N ARG A 157 -9.52 -1.22 4.33
CA ARG A 157 -10.03 -0.50 3.16
C ARG A 157 -10.54 0.87 3.58
N VAL A 158 -9.64 1.87 3.58
CA VAL A 158 -9.97 3.23 4.04
C VAL A 158 -10.91 3.89 3.03
N ASN A 159 -12.00 4.49 3.52
CA ASN A 159 -12.93 5.21 2.67
C ASN A 159 -12.23 6.44 2.05
N PRO A 160 -12.35 6.70 0.73
CA PRO A 160 -11.74 7.87 0.10
C PRO A 160 -12.08 9.20 0.76
N ARG A 161 -13.29 9.35 1.33
CA ARG A 161 -13.67 10.56 2.09
C ARG A 161 -12.82 10.73 3.34
N ILE A 162 -12.62 9.64 4.10
CA ILE A 162 -11.76 9.65 5.28
C ILE A 162 -10.32 9.98 4.89
N MET A 163 -9.81 9.43 3.77
CA MET A 163 -8.48 9.78 3.28
C MET A 163 -8.37 11.28 2.96
N SER A 164 -9.39 11.84 2.29
CA SER A 164 -9.46 13.28 2.00
C SER A 164 -9.55 14.14 3.26
N ASP A 165 -10.26 13.68 4.29
CA ASP A 165 -10.41 14.40 5.56
C ASP A 165 -9.13 14.36 6.40
N ILE A 166 -8.38 13.26 6.33
CA ILE A 166 -7.05 13.12 6.97
C ILE A 166 -6.01 13.97 6.27
N GLY A 167 -6.10 14.05 4.93
CA GLY A 167 -5.11 14.70 4.09
C GLY A 167 -3.97 13.77 3.66
N TYR A 168 -2.99 14.36 2.97
CA TYR A 168 -1.85 13.67 2.36
C TYR A 168 -0.49 14.24 2.80
N GLU A 169 -0.48 15.17 3.75
CA GLU A 169 0.68 15.96 4.19
C GLU A 169 1.74 15.12 4.89
N ASN A 170 1.34 13.99 5.48
CA ASN A 170 2.24 13.04 6.14
C ASN A 170 2.45 11.77 5.30
N CYS A 171 2.24 11.85 3.99
CA CYS A 171 2.43 10.73 3.07
C CYS A 171 3.73 10.87 2.29
N ASP A 172 4.48 9.78 2.15
CA ASP A 172 5.64 9.67 1.27
C ASP A 172 5.28 8.87 0.00
N TYR A 173 4.28 8.00 0.12
CA TYR A 173 3.77 7.17 -0.97
C TYR A 173 2.25 7.12 -0.96
N ILE A 174 1.61 7.49 -2.07
CA ILE A 174 0.15 7.52 -2.23
C ILE A 174 -0.26 6.48 -3.26
N SER A 175 -1.15 5.55 -2.92
CA SER A 175 -1.69 4.58 -3.87
C SER A 175 -3.21 4.47 -3.73
N ASN A 176 -3.93 5.11 -4.65
CA ASN A 176 -5.39 5.20 -4.60
C ASN A 176 -6.06 4.59 -5.84
N GLU A 177 -7.23 3.98 -5.65
CA GLU A 177 -8.03 3.35 -6.71
C GLU A 177 -9.03 4.31 -7.35
N LEU A 178 -8.64 5.57 -7.54
CA LEU A 178 -9.52 6.63 -8.05
C LEU A 178 -9.22 6.95 -9.50
N ASP A 179 -10.17 7.63 -10.14
CA ASP A 179 -10.05 8.19 -11.47
C ASP A 179 -8.82 9.10 -11.59
N TRP A 180 -8.22 9.19 -12.78
CA TRP A 180 -7.00 9.97 -13.02
C TRP A 180 -7.11 11.43 -12.56
N SER A 181 -8.33 12.00 -12.58
CA SER A 181 -8.59 13.37 -12.14
C SER A 181 -8.32 13.59 -10.65
N PHE A 182 -8.28 12.52 -9.84
CA PHE A 182 -7.83 12.55 -8.44
C PHE A 182 -6.46 13.22 -8.30
N TRP A 183 -5.54 12.97 -9.22
CA TRP A 183 -4.19 13.50 -9.12
C TRP A 183 -4.13 15.02 -9.30
N LYS A 184 -5.13 15.65 -9.94
CA LYS A 184 -5.15 17.11 -10.16
C LYS A 184 -5.12 17.94 -8.88
N GLN A 185 -5.53 17.37 -7.74
CA GLN A 185 -5.46 18.07 -6.46
C GLN A 185 -4.02 18.34 -5.99
N PHE A 186 -3.02 17.63 -6.55
CA PHE A 186 -1.60 17.81 -6.24
C PHE A 186 -0.94 18.86 -7.14
N GLY A 187 -1.66 19.95 -7.46
CA GLY A 187 -1.10 21.22 -7.92
C GLY A 187 -0.21 21.18 -9.16
N ASN A 188 -0.53 20.34 -10.16
CA ASN A 188 0.27 20.13 -11.37
C ASN A 188 1.71 19.67 -11.05
N GLY A 189 1.83 18.56 -10.31
CA GLY A 189 3.12 17.95 -10.01
C GLY A 189 3.78 18.43 -8.74
N LYS A 190 3.12 19.28 -7.95
CA LYS A 190 3.62 19.76 -6.66
C LYS A 190 2.55 19.79 -5.58
N PHE A 191 2.83 19.16 -4.46
CA PHE A 191 1.98 19.20 -3.26
C PHE A 191 2.68 19.98 -2.16
N HIS A 192 2.13 21.14 -1.77
CA HIS A 192 2.77 22.06 -0.81
C HIS A 192 4.24 22.40 -1.13
N GLY A 193 4.57 22.48 -2.42
CA GLY A 193 5.93 22.77 -2.89
C GLY A 193 6.85 21.56 -3.04
N VAL A 194 6.43 20.38 -2.59
CA VAL A 194 7.12 19.10 -2.79
C VAL A 194 6.79 18.54 -4.17
N ASN A 195 7.80 18.19 -4.96
CA ASN A 195 7.60 17.58 -6.27
C ASN A 195 6.94 16.21 -6.15
N MET A 196 6.17 15.84 -7.15
CA MET A 196 5.48 14.55 -7.20
C MET A 196 5.85 13.75 -8.44
N GLU A 197 6.12 12.47 -8.24
CA GLU A 197 6.44 11.48 -9.28
C GLU A 197 5.38 10.38 -9.27
N LEU A 198 4.80 10.06 -10.43
CA LEU A 198 3.79 9.03 -10.59
C LEU A 198 4.37 7.76 -11.20
N HIS A 199 4.13 6.62 -10.57
CA HIS A 199 4.55 5.31 -11.03
C HIS A 199 3.35 4.53 -11.55
N VAL A 200 3.43 4.09 -12.80
CA VAL A 200 2.38 3.34 -13.49
C VAL A 200 2.83 1.90 -13.71
N PRO A 201 2.14 0.89 -13.15
CA PRO A 201 2.45 -0.51 -13.44
C PRO A 201 2.05 -0.84 -14.87
N CYS A 202 2.98 -1.33 -15.69
CA CYS A 202 2.73 -1.76 -17.06
C CYS A 202 2.64 -3.28 -17.17
N ARG A 203 1.56 -3.76 -17.80
CA ARG A 203 1.24 -5.18 -17.96
C ARG A 203 0.96 -5.48 -19.43
N ASP A 204 1.30 -6.70 -19.88
CA ASP A 204 0.90 -7.21 -21.20
C ASP A 204 -0.61 -7.02 -21.41
N ARG A 205 -0.97 -6.46 -22.57
CA ARG A 205 -2.33 -5.96 -22.86
C ARG A 205 -3.36 -7.09 -22.86
N ILE A 206 -3.03 -8.23 -23.46
CA ILE A 206 -3.93 -9.38 -23.54
C ILE A 206 -4.07 -10.04 -22.16
N GLU A 207 -2.97 -10.26 -21.45
CA GLU A 207 -3.00 -10.79 -20.08
C GLU A 207 -3.78 -9.90 -19.12
N HIS A 208 -3.63 -8.57 -19.27
CA HIS A 208 -4.37 -7.60 -18.48
C HIS A 208 -5.87 -7.63 -18.83
N LEU A 209 -6.23 -7.60 -20.11
CA LEU A 209 -7.62 -7.73 -20.56
C LEU A 209 -8.28 -8.99 -20.02
N MET A 210 -7.64 -10.15 -20.15
CA MET A 210 -8.19 -11.42 -19.66
C MET A 210 -8.32 -11.44 -18.13
N SER A 211 -7.41 -10.77 -17.42
CA SER A 211 -7.54 -10.55 -15.97
C SER A 211 -8.73 -9.66 -15.61
N MET A 212 -9.14 -8.74 -16.48
CA MET A 212 -10.36 -7.95 -16.29
C MET A 212 -11.61 -8.74 -16.67
N CYS A 213 -11.58 -9.53 -17.74
CA CYS A 213 -12.69 -10.43 -18.12
C CYS A 213 -13.03 -11.46 -17.02
N ASN A 214 -12.00 -11.95 -16.31
CA ASN A 214 -12.15 -12.89 -15.19
C ASN A 214 -12.59 -12.22 -13.88
N TYR A 215 -12.85 -10.91 -13.87
CA TYR A 215 -13.37 -10.27 -12.68
C TYR A 215 -14.83 -10.60 -12.48
N GLU A 216 -15.15 -10.96 -11.24
CA GLU A 216 -16.51 -11.07 -10.78
C GLU A 216 -16.98 -9.74 -10.20
N GLU A 217 -17.93 -9.07 -10.86
CA GLU A 217 -18.57 -7.90 -10.28
C GLU A 217 -19.57 -8.33 -9.20
N HIS A 218 -19.22 -8.10 -7.94
CA HIS A 218 -20.08 -8.40 -6.80
C HIS A 218 -21.49 -7.82 -7.00
N GLY A 219 -22.50 -8.68 -7.00
CA GLY A 219 -23.91 -8.30 -7.09
C GLY A 219 -24.52 -8.37 -8.50
N LYS A 220 -23.72 -8.60 -9.55
CA LYS A 220 -24.26 -8.97 -10.87
C LYS A 220 -24.42 -10.48 -10.95
N VAL A 221 -25.55 -10.91 -10.44
CA VAL A 221 -26.03 -12.28 -10.57
C VAL A 221 -26.50 -12.45 -12.03
N GLY A 222 -25.87 -13.34 -12.80
CA GLY A 222 -26.33 -13.68 -14.14
C GLY A 222 -27.71 -14.34 -14.12
N GLU A 223 -28.30 -14.59 -15.29
CA GLU A 223 -29.65 -15.17 -15.44
C GLU A 223 -29.86 -16.47 -14.64
N ASN A 224 -28.77 -17.19 -14.33
CA ASN A 224 -28.79 -18.46 -13.60
C ASN A 224 -28.47 -18.34 -12.09
N GLY A 225 -28.43 -17.14 -11.52
CA GLY A 225 -27.98 -17.02 -10.13
C GLY A 225 -26.46 -17.00 -9.97
N LEU A 226 -25.69 -17.11 -11.07
CA LEU A 226 -24.24 -17.23 -11.05
C LEU A 226 -23.57 -15.96 -11.56
N PRO A 227 -22.47 -15.52 -10.93
CA PRO A 227 -21.69 -14.40 -11.41
C PRO A 227 -21.16 -14.64 -12.83
N THR A 228 -21.33 -13.67 -13.73
CA THR A 228 -20.96 -13.83 -15.14
C THR A 228 -19.62 -13.18 -15.44
N LYS A 229 -18.59 -14.01 -15.57
CA LYS A 229 -17.31 -13.62 -16.19
C LYS A 229 -17.55 -13.32 -17.67
N HIS A 230 -16.89 -12.28 -18.18
CA HIS A 230 -17.03 -11.90 -19.58
C HIS A 230 -16.18 -12.82 -20.46
N LYS A 231 -16.74 -13.22 -21.60
CA LYS A 231 -16.03 -14.00 -22.64
C LYS A 231 -15.87 -13.13 -23.88
N ILE A 232 -14.70 -13.22 -24.50
CA ILE A 232 -14.43 -12.60 -25.80
C ILE A 232 -15.09 -13.46 -26.89
N ALA A 233 -15.81 -12.82 -27.82
CA ALA A 233 -16.47 -13.47 -28.93
C ALA A 233 -15.46 -13.80 -30.06
N CYS A 234 -14.62 -14.81 -29.86
CA CYS A 234 -13.59 -15.19 -30.84
C CYS A 234 -14.14 -15.73 -32.17
N ASP A 235 -15.43 -16.07 -32.24
CA ASP A 235 -16.16 -16.53 -33.42
C ASP A 235 -17.03 -15.44 -34.08
N ALA A 236 -16.90 -14.20 -33.58
CA ALA A 236 -17.57 -13.01 -34.10
C ALA A 236 -17.41 -12.89 -35.62
N LYS A 237 -18.49 -12.50 -36.30
CA LYS A 237 -18.49 -12.35 -37.77
C LYS A 237 -17.92 -11.03 -38.23
N THR A 238 -17.86 -10.05 -37.33
CA THR A 238 -17.38 -8.70 -37.59
C THR A 238 -16.43 -8.23 -36.50
N ASP A 239 -15.53 -7.30 -36.84
CA ASP A 239 -14.62 -6.70 -35.85
C ASP A 239 -15.39 -5.86 -34.82
N GLU A 240 -16.52 -5.26 -35.20
CA GLU A 240 -17.38 -4.53 -34.27
C GLU A 240 -17.94 -5.44 -33.17
N GLU A 241 -18.45 -6.61 -33.53
CA GLU A 241 -18.95 -7.61 -32.58
C GLU A 241 -17.83 -8.08 -31.64
N LEU A 242 -16.64 -8.37 -32.19
CA LEU A 242 -15.46 -8.73 -31.43
C LEU A 242 -15.11 -7.63 -30.42
N PHE A 243 -14.95 -6.38 -30.86
CA PHE A 243 -14.54 -5.28 -29.98
C PHE A 243 -15.62 -4.90 -28.98
N ASN A 244 -16.89 -5.05 -29.30
CA ASN A 244 -17.98 -4.89 -28.34
C ASN A 244 -17.93 -5.96 -27.24
N SER A 245 -17.51 -7.20 -27.54
CA SER A 245 -17.26 -8.21 -26.51
C SER A 245 -16.05 -7.86 -25.63
N VAL A 246 -14.99 -7.31 -26.21
CA VAL A 246 -13.79 -6.85 -25.48
C VAL A 246 -14.11 -5.71 -24.52
N LYS A 247 -14.87 -4.70 -24.96
CA LYS A 247 -15.26 -3.54 -24.13
C LYS A 247 -16.04 -3.94 -22.88
N LYS A 248 -16.80 -5.04 -22.91
CA LYS A 248 -17.51 -5.56 -21.72
C LYS A 248 -16.54 -5.97 -20.60
N CYS A 249 -15.30 -6.33 -20.94
CA CYS A 249 -14.29 -6.66 -19.94
C CYS A 249 -13.62 -5.43 -19.30
N PHE A 250 -13.83 -4.21 -19.79
CA PHE A 250 -13.08 -3.05 -19.30
C PHE A 250 -13.48 -2.68 -17.87
N LEU A 251 -12.48 -2.59 -16.99
CA LEU A 251 -12.66 -2.24 -15.59
C LEU A 251 -11.78 -1.05 -15.22
N TYR A 252 -12.42 0.05 -14.84
CA TYR A 252 -11.77 1.25 -14.32
C TYR A 252 -10.53 1.69 -15.13
N LEU A 253 -10.63 1.67 -16.46
CA LEU A 253 -9.54 2.13 -17.35
C LEU A 253 -9.32 3.65 -17.24
N ASN A 254 -10.29 4.38 -16.71
CA ASN A 254 -10.24 5.82 -16.41
C ASN A 254 -9.31 6.19 -15.23
N ARG A 255 -8.56 5.25 -14.66
CA ARG A 255 -7.55 5.56 -13.62
C ARG A 255 -6.27 6.17 -14.18
N TYR A 256 -6.09 6.12 -15.50
CA TYR A 256 -4.98 6.75 -16.23
C TYR A 256 -5.52 7.57 -17.40
N ASP A 257 -4.86 8.69 -17.68
CA ASP A 257 -5.09 9.55 -18.85
C ASP A 257 -3.76 10.22 -19.22
N HIS A 258 -3.53 10.47 -20.51
CA HIS A 258 -2.30 11.14 -20.99
C HIS A 258 -2.11 12.54 -20.41
N SER A 259 -3.18 13.19 -19.95
CA SER A 259 -3.12 14.45 -19.22
C SER A 259 -2.20 14.38 -17.99
N LEU A 260 -1.94 13.18 -17.43
CA LEU A 260 -0.98 13.04 -16.33
C LEU A 260 0.45 13.37 -16.75
N LEU A 261 0.83 13.11 -18.01
CA LEU A 261 2.16 13.41 -18.56
C LEU A 261 2.45 14.90 -18.64
N GLU A 262 1.40 15.72 -18.78
CA GLU A 262 1.50 17.19 -18.82
C GLU A 262 1.67 17.79 -17.42
N LEU A 263 1.30 17.03 -16.38
CA LEU A 263 1.16 17.52 -15.02
C LEU A 263 2.20 16.95 -14.06
N PHE A 264 2.75 15.76 -14.33
CA PHE A 264 3.61 15.02 -13.41
C PHE A 264 4.82 14.44 -14.13
N ASP A 265 5.89 14.17 -13.37
CA ASP A 265 6.92 13.22 -13.82
C ASP A 265 6.30 11.81 -13.71
N VAL A 266 6.08 11.15 -14.85
CA VAL A 266 5.39 9.85 -14.90
C VAL A 266 6.35 8.78 -15.40
N LYS A 267 6.60 7.81 -14.53
CA LYS A 267 7.43 6.64 -14.81
C LYS A 267 6.60 5.37 -14.88
N CYS A 268 7.15 4.35 -15.53
CA CYS A 268 6.54 3.03 -15.59
C CYS A 268 7.42 1.96 -14.96
N PHE A 269 6.81 0.84 -14.59
CA PHE A 269 7.55 -0.35 -14.17
C PHE A 269 6.82 -1.61 -14.63
N SER A 270 7.57 -2.69 -14.85
CA SER A 270 7.00 -3.98 -15.24
C SER A 270 6.13 -4.57 -14.12
N PHE A 271 4.89 -4.96 -14.45
CA PHE A 271 3.99 -5.71 -13.57
C PHE A 271 4.63 -7.00 -13.04
N HIS A 272 5.50 -7.64 -13.83
CA HIS A 272 6.19 -8.88 -13.43
C HIS A 272 7.17 -8.67 -12.29
N ASN A 273 7.73 -7.46 -12.16
CA ASN A 273 8.73 -7.10 -11.16
C ASN A 273 8.12 -6.31 -10.00
N GLN A 274 6.81 -6.08 -9.98
CA GLN A 274 6.16 -5.19 -9.02
C GLN A 274 6.32 -5.64 -7.56
N PHE A 275 6.44 -6.96 -7.32
CA PHE A 275 6.54 -7.53 -5.97
C PHE A 275 7.97 -7.93 -5.60
N THR A 276 8.93 -7.63 -6.48
CA THR A 276 10.36 -7.88 -6.27
C THR A 276 11.07 -6.54 -6.43
N ASN A 277 11.63 -6.30 -7.61
CA ASN A 277 12.58 -5.25 -7.87
C ASN A 277 11.96 -3.85 -7.68
N TYR A 278 10.67 -3.66 -7.96
CA TYR A 278 9.98 -2.40 -7.68
C TYR A 278 9.85 -2.12 -6.17
N ILE A 279 9.56 -3.15 -5.36
CA ILE A 279 9.54 -2.98 -3.89
C ILE A 279 10.93 -2.67 -3.38
N ASP A 280 11.96 -3.33 -3.92
CA ASP A 280 13.35 -3.07 -3.54
C ASP A 280 13.78 -1.64 -3.92
N HIS A 281 13.36 -1.16 -5.09
CA HIS A 281 13.54 0.23 -5.50
C HIS A 281 12.88 1.20 -4.51
N MET A 282 11.60 0.98 -4.16
CA MET A 282 10.92 1.81 -3.16
C MET A 282 11.55 1.68 -1.77
N SER A 283 12.15 0.54 -1.43
CA SER A 283 12.83 0.31 -0.15
C SER A 283 14.07 1.16 0.05
N ALA A 284 14.73 1.57 -1.04
CA ALA A 284 15.86 2.48 -0.97
C ALA A 284 15.45 3.93 -0.72
N ILE A 285 14.15 4.24 -0.85
CA ILE A 285 13.60 5.59 -0.84
C ILE A 285 12.74 5.82 0.41
N LEU A 286 11.83 4.89 0.70
CA LEU A 286 10.84 5.03 1.76
C LEU A 286 11.42 4.61 3.12
N SER A 287 10.97 5.29 4.18
CA SER A 287 11.35 4.93 5.54
C SER A 287 10.74 3.59 5.93
N HIS A 288 11.57 2.66 6.42
CA HIS A 288 11.12 1.38 6.95
C HIS A 288 10.36 1.55 8.26
N ARG A 289 9.36 0.68 8.44
CA ARG A 289 8.62 0.61 9.70
C ARG A 289 9.46 -0.02 10.79
N ARG A 290 9.19 0.41 12.02
CA ARG A 290 9.70 -0.28 13.22
C ARG A 290 9.22 -1.74 13.32
N PHE A 291 7.99 -2.03 12.89
CA PHE A 291 7.40 -3.35 12.97
C PHE A 291 6.75 -3.72 11.65
N GLU A 292 7.20 -4.83 11.07
CA GLU A 292 6.66 -5.42 9.85
C GLU A 292 5.98 -6.75 10.18
N SER A 293 4.82 -7.01 9.58
CA SER A 293 4.15 -8.29 9.73
C SER A 293 4.57 -9.24 8.61
N THR A 294 5.29 -10.32 8.95
CA THR A 294 5.84 -11.29 7.97
C THR A 294 5.34 -12.71 8.24
N PRO A 295 4.88 -13.48 7.21
CA PRO A 295 4.73 -13.07 5.82
C PRO A 295 3.54 -12.12 5.60
N TYR A 296 3.60 -11.31 4.55
CA TYR A 296 2.42 -10.59 4.08
C TYR A 296 1.41 -11.58 3.48
N VAL A 297 0.14 -11.47 3.87
CA VAL A 297 -0.94 -12.33 3.36
C VAL A 297 -1.57 -11.65 2.15
N LYS A 298 -1.24 -12.15 0.96
CA LYS A 298 -1.75 -11.64 -0.31
C LYS A 298 -3.27 -11.76 -0.37
N ARG A 299 -3.92 -10.72 -0.88
CA ARG A 299 -5.37 -10.64 -1.06
C ARG A 299 -5.70 -10.71 -2.53
N GLU A 300 -6.01 -11.90 -3.00
CA GLU A 300 -6.46 -12.10 -4.37
C GLU A 300 -7.93 -11.70 -4.49
N THR A 301 -8.25 -10.90 -5.50
CA THR A 301 -9.62 -10.43 -5.77
C THR A 301 -10.26 -11.14 -6.95
N ASN A 302 -9.54 -12.07 -7.58
CA ASN A 302 -9.95 -12.80 -8.77
C ASN A 302 -9.71 -14.28 -8.51
N ASP A 303 -10.54 -15.11 -9.13
CA ASP A 303 -10.26 -16.54 -9.20
C ASP A 303 -9.04 -16.83 -10.07
N VAL A 304 -8.49 -18.03 -9.90
CA VAL A 304 -7.49 -18.57 -10.81
C VAL A 304 -8.08 -18.65 -12.23
N ARG A 305 -7.34 -18.15 -13.21
CA ARG A 305 -7.72 -18.20 -14.63
C ARG A 305 -7.45 -19.58 -15.20
N ASN A 306 -8.35 -20.06 -16.05
CA ASN A 306 -8.15 -21.25 -16.87
C ASN A 306 -7.85 -20.78 -18.30
N LYS A 307 -6.57 -20.74 -18.68
CA LYS A 307 -6.15 -20.25 -20.01
C LYS A 307 -6.62 -21.18 -21.12
N GLU A 308 -6.80 -22.45 -20.81
CA GLU A 308 -7.25 -23.48 -21.75
C GLU A 308 -8.70 -23.25 -22.19
N GLU A 309 -9.51 -22.59 -21.38
CA GLU A 309 -10.89 -22.21 -21.71
C GLU A 309 -11.00 -20.82 -22.38
N GLU A 310 -9.91 -20.07 -22.43
CA GLU A 310 -9.88 -18.70 -22.96
C GLU A 310 -9.51 -18.73 -24.46
N CYS A 311 -10.52 -18.58 -25.33
CA CYS A 311 -10.37 -18.75 -26.78
C CYS A 311 -9.29 -17.87 -27.45
N ILE A 312 -8.95 -16.72 -26.86
CA ILE A 312 -8.00 -15.77 -27.43
C ILE A 312 -6.57 -16.35 -27.53
N TRP A 313 -6.20 -17.31 -26.67
CA TRP A 313 -4.86 -17.90 -26.69
C TRP A 313 -4.63 -18.83 -27.88
N TYR A 314 -5.70 -19.42 -28.42
CA TYR A 314 -5.65 -20.38 -29.52
C TYR A 314 -6.05 -19.80 -30.87
N ASN A 315 -6.44 -18.51 -30.90
CA ASN A 315 -6.88 -17.83 -32.10
C ASN A 315 -5.98 -16.61 -32.39
N PRO A 316 -4.81 -16.82 -33.04
CA PRO A 316 -3.79 -15.78 -33.18
C PRO A 316 -4.29 -14.56 -33.94
N GLY A 317 -5.15 -14.74 -34.94
CA GLY A 317 -5.75 -13.62 -35.69
C GLY A 317 -6.67 -12.76 -34.82
N VAL A 318 -7.45 -13.38 -33.92
CA VAL A 318 -8.24 -12.63 -32.93
C VAL A 318 -7.34 -11.92 -31.93
N ARG A 319 -6.31 -12.61 -31.42
CA ARG A 319 -5.35 -12.03 -30.47
C ARG A 319 -4.67 -10.79 -31.02
N GLU A 320 -4.16 -10.84 -32.25
CA GLU A 320 -3.50 -9.71 -32.91
C GLU A 320 -4.47 -8.54 -33.11
N LYS A 321 -5.69 -8.80 -33.59
CA LYS A 321 -6.72 -7.77 -33.74
C LYS A 321 -7.07 -7.09 -32.43
N VAL A 322 -7.26 -7.88 -31.37
CA VAL A 322 -7.57 -7.35 -30.03
C VAL A 322 -6.38 -6.57 -29.48
N ASP A 323 -5.16 -7.10 -29.58
CA ASP A 323 -3.96 -6.42 -29.09
C ASP A 323 -3.79 -5.04 -29.75
N LYS A 324 -3.93 -5.00 -31.08
CA LYS A 324 -3.90 -3.77 -31.85
C LYS A 324 -5.03 -2.81 -31.44
N PHE A 325 -6.26 -3.29 -31.32
CA PHE A 325 -7.38 -2.46 -30.89
C PHE A 325 -7.15 -1.84 -29.50
N LEU A 326 -6.60 -2.61 -28.55
CA LEU A 326 -6.27 -2.12 -27.22
C LEU A 326 -5.21 -1.03 -27.28
N LEU A 327 -4.12 -1.23 -28.04
CA LEU A 327 -3.07 -0.25 -28.22
C LEU A 327 -3.58 1.03 -28.90
N ASP A 328 -4.40 0.90 -29.95
CA ASP A 328 -4.91 2.04 -30.70
C ASP A 328 -5.94 2.86 -29.91
N THR A 329 -6.65 2.25 -28.95
CA THR A 329 -7.82 2.88 -28.31
C THR A 329 -7.61 3.32 -26.86
N ILE A 330 -6.70 2.68 -26.10
CA ILE A 330 -6.61 2.88 -24.64
C ILE A 330 -5.31 3.63 -24.27
N PRO A 331 -5.40 4.85 -23.73
CA PRO A 331 -4.23 5.68 -23.39
C PRO A 331 -3.19 4.99 -22.51
N TYR A 332 -3.63 4.24 -21.50
CA TYR A 332 -2.74 3.49 -20.61
C TYR A 332 -1.84 2.51 -21.38
N TYR A 333 -2.38 1.80 -22.37
CA TYR A 333 -1.59 0.85 -23.15
C TYR A 333 -0.61 1.56 -24.09
N GLN A 334 -0.99 2.71 -24.66
CA GLN A 334 -0.09 3.54 -25.46
C GLN A 334 1.09 4.05 -24.64
N PHE A 335 0.81 4.56 -23.43
CA PHE A 335 1.84 4.98 -22.50
C PHE A 335 2.79 3.84 -22.18
N CYS A 336 2.27 2.68 -21.77
CA CYS A 336 3.10 1.53 -21.43
C CYS A 336 3.96 1.04 -22.59
N ASP A 337 3.42 1.03 -23.82
CA ASP A 337 4.17 0.63 -25.02
C ASP A 337 5.35 1.57 -25.29
N SER A 338 5.17 2.88 -25.08
CA SER A 338 6.22 3.88 -25.25
C SER A 338 7.21 3.97 -24.08
N CYS A 339 6.75 3.68 -22.85
CA CYS A 339 7.55 3.89 -21.65
C CYS A 339 8.45 2.70 -21.32
N MET A 340 7.99 1.47 -21.53
CA MET A 340 8.81 0.28 -21.30
C MET A 340 10.01 0.25 -22.26
N GLY A 341 11.23 0.14 -21.73
CA GLY A 341 12.49 0.25 -22.44
C GLY A 341 13.01 1.68 -22.63
N SER A 342 12.28 2.70 -22.15
CA SER A 342 12.70 4.10 -22.19
C SER A 342 13.46 4.51 -20.92
N GLU A 343 13.95 5.75 -20.88
CA GLU A 343 14.55 6.35 -19.68
C GLU A 343 13.55 6.56 -18.52
N ASN A 344 12.25 6.52 -18.82
CA ASN A 344 11.16 6.62 -17.84
C ASN A 344 10.73 5.25 -17.31
N GLU A 345 11.31 4.16 -17.81
CA GLU A 345 11.18 2.87 -17.13
C GLU A 345 12.02 2.90 -15.86
N ILE A 346 11.40 2.56 -14.74
CA ILE A 346 12.09 2.24 -13.50
C ILE A 346 12.78 0.88 -13.74
N ALA A 347 13.95 0.95 -14.35
CA ALA A 347 14.81 -0.18 -14.62
C ALA A 347 15.39 -0.67 -13.29
N THR A 348 14.90 -1.82 -12.85
CA THR A 348 15.26 -2.41 -11.56
C THR A 348 15.89 -3.77 -11.74
#